data_AF-A0A7J2IRT5-F1
#
_entry.id   AF-A0A7J2IRT5-F1
#
_cell.length_a   1.000
_cell.length_b   1.000
_cell.length_c   1.000
_cell.angle_alpha   90.00
_cell.angle_beta   90.00
_cell.angle_gamma   90.00
#
_symmetry.space_group_name_H-M   'P 1'
#
loop_
_entity.id
_entity.type
_entity.pdbx_description
1 polymer ?
#
loop_
_entity_poly.entity_id
_entity_poly.type
_entity_poly.pdbx_seq_one_letter_code
_entity_poly.pdbx_strand_id
1 'polypeptide(L)'
;MKILPINLTKLKEVSFEPKKEPWNEYRLEDDSILRFRTIAVKFFDTGEVDPLSGCPNYIVAHQNILSVISDKRGEPLEPPKNIAEIPDDKKKEINIVETIKEDWNVYIVDEKYMYEMKPYIVAVYRLEGYFDISGYPIYHVRSQNISRIKKLKID
;
A
#
# COMPACT_ATOMS: atom_id res chain seq x y z
N MET A 1 17.86 19.61 8.24
CA MET A 1 16.83 20.30 7.42
C MET A 1 15.49 19.62 7.71
N LYS A 2 14.58 20.25 8.44
CA LYS A 2 13.22 19.70 8.66
C LYS A 2 12.46 19.84 7.35
N ILE A 3 12.14 18.73 6.70
CA ILE A 3 11.20 18.73 5.57
C ILE A 3 9.83 19.02 6.18
N LEU A 4 9.28 20.20 5.89
CA LEU A 4 7.92 20.53 6.32
C LEU A 4 6.94 19.62 5.56
N PRO A 5 5.93 19.05 6.24
CA PRO A 5 4.92 18.25 5.56
C PRO A 5 4.22 19.09 4.49
N ILE A 6 4.00 18.50 3.31
CA ILE A 6 3.25 19.15 2.24
C ILE A 6 1.84 19.47 2.76
N ASN A 7 1.47 20.75 2.70
CA ASN A 7 0.13 21.16 3.12
C ASN A 7 -0.88 20.89 1.98
N LEU A 8 -1.53 19.73 2.04
CA LEU A 8 -2.50 19.29 1.03
C LEU A 8 -3.73 20.20 0.92
N THR A 9 -4.05 21.02 1.94
CA THR A 9 -5.20 21.95 1.87
C THR A 9 -5.00 23.07 0.87
N LYS A 10 -3.79 23.24 0.34
CA LYS A 10 -3.46 24.22 -0.69
C LYS A 10 -3.46 23.64 -2.10
N LEU A 11 -3.62 22.32 -2.22
CA LEU A 11 -3.63 21.62 -3.50
C LEU A 11 -5.06 21.40 -3.97
N LYS A 12 -5.23 21.30 -5.29
CA LYS A 12 -6.53 21.02 -5.89
C LYS A 12 -6.79 19.51 -5.83
N GLU A 13 -7.80 19.10 -5.08
CA GLU A 13 -8.32 17.72 -5.16
C GLU A 13 -8.96 17.50 -6.55
N VAL A 14 -8.63 16.38 -7.20
CA VAL A 14 -9.14 16.03 -8.54
C VAL A 14 -9.96 14.75 -8.48
N SER A 15 -10.94 14.64 -9.37
CA SER A 15 -11.75 13.44 -9.50
C SER A 15 -10.92 12.29 -10.04
N PHE A 16 -11.29 11.07 -9.64
CA PHE A 16 -10.72 9.86 -10.21
C PHE A 16 -11.74 8.72 -10.21
N GLU A 17 -11.51 7.75 -11.09
CA GLU A 17 -12.29 6.52 -11.19
C GLU A 17 -11.35 5.30 -11.09
N PRO A 18 -11.52 4.42 -10.09
CA PRO A 18 -10.80 3.15 -10.04
C PRO A 18 -11.22 2.24 -11.19
N LYS A 19 -10.26 1.75 -11.97
CA LYS A 19 -10.48 0.74 -13.02
C LYS A 19 -10.00 -0.64 -12.62
N LYS A 20 -8.96 -0.71 -11.79
CA LYS A 20 -8.36 -1.97 -11.34
C LYS A 20 -7.65 -1.77 -10.01
N GLU A 21 -7.89 -2.66 -9.07
CA GLU A 21 -7.22 -2.68 -7.76
C GLU A 21 -7.08 -4.13 -7.30
N PRO A 22 -6.08 -4.88 -7.82
CA PRO A 22 -5.94 -6.28 -7.51
C PRO A 22 -5.35 -6.49 -6.11
N TRP A 23 -5.55 -7.69 -5.57
CA TRP A 23 -4.72 -8.20 -4.48
C TRP A 23 -3.35 -8.60 -5.05
N ASN A 24 -2.29 -8.13 -4.41
CA ASN A 24 -0.94 -8.67 -4.55
C ASN A 24 -0.72 -9.73 -3.48
N GLU A 25 -0.06 -10.82 -3.84
CA GLU A 25 0.07 -12.01 -3.01
C GLU A 25 1.52 -12.47 -2.97
N TYR A 26 2.04 -12.67 -1.76
CA TYR A 26 3.43 -13.02 -1.49
C TYR A 26 3.51 -14.20 -0.53
N ARG A 27 4.34 -15.19 -0.82
CA ARG A 27 4.68 -16.26 0.13
C ARG A 27 5.79 -15.79 1.05
N LEU A 28 5.58 -16.00 2.34
CA LEU A 28 6.55 -15.69 3.40
C LEU A 28 7.37 -16.93 3.77
N GLU A 29 8.54 -16.74 4.37
CA GLU A 29 9.44 -17.84 4.78
C GLU A 29 8.83 -18.79 5.84
N ASP A 30 7.74 -18.38 6.48
CA ASP A 30 7.04 -19.15 7.50
C ASP A 30 5.78 -19.87 6.97
N ASP A 31 5.70 -19.99 5.64
CA ASP A 31 4.65 -20.58 4.80
C ASP A 31 3.32 -19.82 4.75
N SER A 32 3.21 -18.67 5.42
CA SER A 32 2.02 -17.82 5.32
C SER A 32 1.96 -17.10 3.97
N ILE A 33 0.75 -16.79 3.50
CA ILE A 33 0.51 -15.95 2.33
C ILE A 33 0.07 -14.57 2.81
N LEU A 34 0.85 -13.56 2.44
CA LEU A 34 0.55 -12.15 2.62
C LEU A 34 -0.25 -11.64 1.43
N ARG A 35 -1.48 -11.17 1.65
CA ARG A 35 -2.30 -10.47 0.65
C ARG A 35 -2.31 -8.99 0.95
N PHE A 36 -1.81 -8.19 0.03
CA PHE A 36 -1.65 -6.75 0.21
C PHE A 36 -2.30 -5.99 -0.94
N ARG A 37 -3.09 -4.98 -0.61
CA ARG A 37 -3.78 -4.12 -1.59
C ARG A 37 -3.72 -2.68 -1.13
N THR A 38 -3.24 -1.79 -1.99
CA THR A 38 -3.30 -0.35 -1.76
C THR A 38 -4.53 0.21 -2.48
N ILE A 39 -5.27 1.10 -1.84
CA ILE A 39 -6.45 1.75 -2.40
C ILE A 39 -6.21 3.26 -2.40
N ALA A 40 -6.34 3.91 -3.56
CA ALA A 40 -6.31 5.36 -3.63
C ALA A 40 -7.62 5.92 -3.06
N VAL A 41 -7.50 6.91 -2.19
CA VAL A 41 -8.64 7.58 -1.54
C VAL A 41 -8.84 8.98 -2.10
N LYS A 42 -7.74 9.69 -2.42
CA LYS A 42 -7.77 11.02 -3.02
C LYS A 42 -6.56 11.26 -3.93
N PHE A 43 -6.75 12.11 -4.92
CA PHE A 43 -5.69 12.65 -5.76
C PHE A 43 -5.65 14.16 -5.60
N PHE A 44 -4.45 14.71 -5.49
CA PHE A 44 -4.20 16.15 -5.42
C PHE A 44 -3.24 16.56 -6.53
N ASP A 45 -3.64 17.52 -7.36
CA ASP A 45 -2.79 18.15 -8.36
C ASP A 45 -1.80 19.11 -7.68
N THR A 46 -0.50 18.90 -7.94
CA THR A 46 0.53 19.79 -7.40
C THR A 46 0.70 21.07 -8.21
N GLY A 47 0.11 21.16 -9.41
CA GLY A 47 0.35 22.22 -10.37
C GLY A 47 1.67 22.10 -11.12
N GLU A 48 2.49 21.10 -10.81
CA GLU A 48 3.73 20.80 -11.52
C GLU A 48 3.45 19.82 -12.67
N VAL A 49 4.10 20.07 -13.80
CA VAL A 49 4.04 19.20 -14.97
C VAL A 49 5.44 18.70 -15.26
N ASP A 50 5.59 17.39 -15.42
CA ASP A 50 6.83 16.79 -15.87
C ASP A 50 7.15 17.29 -17.29
N PRO A 51 8.29 17.98 -17.51
CA PRO A 51 8.63 18.57 -18.80
C PRO A 51 8.90 17.52 -19.89
N LEU A 52 9.22 16.27 -19.54
CA LEU A 52 9.49 15.20 -20.50
C LEU A 52 8.20 14.52 -20.96
N SER A 53 7.34 14.14 -20.01
CA SER A 53 6.09 13.41 -20.32
C SER A 53 4.90 14.33 -20.63
N GLY A 54 4.97 15.60 -20.19
CA GLY A 54 3.85 16.54 -20.23
C GLY A 54 2.66 16.09 -19.37
N CYS A 55 2.91 15.23 -18.38
CA CYS A 55 1.90 14.76 -17.43
C CYS A 55 2.00 15.53 -16.11
N PRO A 56 0.88 15.74 -15.41
CA PRO A 56 0.87 16.40 -14.11
C PRO A 56 1.49 15.49 -13.03
N ASN A 57 2.08 16.12 -12.02
CA ASN A 57 2.48 15.45 -10.80
C ASN A 57 1.27 15.41 -9.84
N TYR A 58 0.87 14.21 -9.43
CA TYR A 58 -0.18 14.03 -8.44
C TYR A 58 0.39 13.52 -7.11
N ILE A 59 -0.17 14.02 -6.01
CA ILE A 59 -0.05 13.39 -4.69
C ILE A 59 -1.26 12.48 -4.47
N VAL A 60 -1.01 11.25 -4.05
CA VAL A 60 -2.06 10.25 -3.82
C VAL A 60 -2.18 9.92 -2.33
N ALA A 61 -3.31 10.31 -1.74
CA ALA A 61 -3.69 9.79 -0.43
C ALA A 61 -4.22 8.37 -0.62
N HIS A 62 -3.74 7.43 0.19
CA HIS A 62 -4.03 6.02 0.02
C HIS A 62 -4.19 5.32 1.37
N GLN A 63 -4.85 4.16 1.33
CA GLN A 63 -4.93 3.22 2.43
C GLN A 63 -4.37 1.87 1.99
N ASN A 64 -3.73 1.15 2.92
CA ASN A 64 -3.25 -0.20 2.68
C ASN A 64 -4.16 -1.19 3.41
N ILE A 65 -4.61 -2.21 2.69
CA ILE A 65 -5.35 -3.33 3.23
C ILE A 65 -4.43 -4.55 3.23
N LEU A 66 -4.37 -5.20 4.37
CA LEU A 66 -3.58 -6.39 4.62
C LEU A 66 -4.50 -7.54 5.01
N SER A 67 -4.27 -8.72 4.45
CA SER A 67 -4.89 -9.98 4.83
C SER A 67 -3.81 -11.07 4.85
N VAL A 68 -3.96 -12.03 5.76
CA VAL A 68 -3.01 -13.12 5.94
C VAL A 68 -3.75 -14.45 5.82
N ILE A 69 -3.15 -15.39 5.12
CA ILE A 69 -3.54 -16.80 5.13
C ILE A 69 -2.38 -17.56 5.76
N SER A 70 -2.64 -18.36 6.78
CA SER A 70 -1.64 -19.16 7.47
C SER A 70 -2.31 -20.42 8.00
N ASP A 71 -1.56 -21.50 8.16
CA ASP A 71 -2.02 -22.68 8.90
C ASP A 71 -1.84 -22.49 10.42
N LYS A 72 -1.02 -21.52 10.83
CA LYS A 72 -0.81 -21.17 12.23
C LYS A 72 -2.03 -20.41 12.75
N ARG A 73 -2.48 -20.81 13.93
CA ARG A 73 -3.52 -20.13 14.71
C ARG A 73 -3.09 -19.97 16.16
N GLY A 74 -3.60 -18.93 16.80
CA GLY A 74 -3.43 -18.70 18.23
C GLY A 74 -4.70 -18.13 18.85
N GLU A 75 -4.65 -17.90 20.16
CA GLU A 75 -5.75 -17.25 20.87
C GLU A 75 -5.90 -15.80 20.39
N PRO A 76 -7.10 -15.38 19.97
CA PRO A 76 -7.36 -14.01 19.59
C PRO A 76 -6.97 -13.03 20.70
N LEU A 77 -6.27 -11.97 20.32
CA LEU A 77 -6.00 -10.84 21.21
C LEU A 77 -6.68 -9.60 20.67
N GLU A 78 -6.95 -8.64 21.57
CA GLU A 78 -7.29 -7.31 21.12
C GLU A 78 -6.14 -6.78 20.24
N PRO A 79 -6.43 -6.31 19.00
CA PRO A 79 -5.39 -5.79 18.14
C PRO A 79 -4.63 -4.66 18.85
N PRO A 80 -3.30 -4.65 18.78
CA PRO A 80 -2.50 -3.60 19.41
C PRO A 80 -2.90 -2.24 18.83
N LYS A 81 -3.33 -1.31 19.70
CA LYS A 81 -3.76 0.04 19.29
C LYS A 81 -2.62 0.83 18.64
N ASN A 82 -1.38 0.53 19.02
CA ASN A 82 -0.20 1.19 18.53
C ASN A 82 0.94 0.18 18.33
N ILE A 83 1.32 -0.06 17.08
CA ILE A 83 2.40 -1.00 16.74
C ILE A 83 3.75 -0.54 17.33
N ALA A 84 3.94 0.77 17.56
CA ALA A 84 5.17 1.29 18.14
C ALA A 84 5.36 0.89 19.62
N GLU A 85 4.28 0.55 20.33
CA GLU A 85 4.33 0.12 21.73
C GLU A 85 4.69 -1.36 21.89
N ILE A 86 4.69 -2.12 20.79
CA ILE A 86 5.08 -3.53 20.81
C ILE A 86 6.60 -3.61 21.03
N PRO A 87 7.08 -4.44 21.97
CA PRO A 87 8.51 -4.66 22.18
C PRO A 87 9.22 -5.16 20.92
N ASP A 88 10.47 -4.75 20.70
CA ASP A 88 11.21 -5.11 19.48
C ASP A 88 11.53 -6.62 19.40
N ASP A 89 11.71 -7.29 20.54
CA ASP A 89 11.87 -8.76 20.60
C ASP A 89 10.60 -9.52 20.16
N LYS A 90 9.47 -8.83 20.10
CA LYS A 90 8.20 -9.35 19.56
C LYS A 90 7.99 -9.03 18.09
N LYS A 91 8.89 -8.29 17.44
CA LYS A 91 8.82 -7.95 16.02
C LYS A 91 9.85 -8.79 15.27
N LYS A 92 9.42 -9.92 14.72
CA LYS A 92 10.28 -10.77 13.91
C LYS A 92 10.17 -10.36 12.44
N GLU A 93 11.28 -9.95 11.82
CA GLU A 93 11.31 -9.76 10.37
C GLU A 93 11.17 -11.10 9.65
N ILE A 94 10.33 -11.13 8.61
CA ILE A 94 9.97 -12.32 7.84
C ILE A 94 10.24 -12.03 6.37
N ASN A 95 11.05 -12.85 5.72
CA ASN A 95 11.38 -12.67 4.31
C ASN A 95 10.22 -13.08 3.40
N ILE A 96 10.08 -12.37 2.29
CA ILE A 96 9.28 -12.82 1.14
C ILE A 96 10.14 -13.79 0.35
N VAL A 97 9.66 -15.02 0.17
CA VAL A 97 10.37 -16.08 -0.58
C VAL A 97 9.85 -16.24 -2.01
N GLU A 98 8.62 -15.82 -2.28
CA GLU A 98 8.01 -15.91 -3.60
C GLU A 98 6.97 -14.80 -3.80
N THR A 99 6.98 -14.17 -4.97
CA THR A 99 5.89 -13.31 -5.44
C THR A 99 4.92 -14.16 -6.24
N ILE A 100 3.76 -14.47 -5.65
CA ILE A 100 2.73 -15.31 -6.27
C ILE A 100 1.97 -14.51 -7.33
N LYS A 101 1.60 -13.28 -6.99
CA LYS A 101 0.86 -12.38 -7.87
C LYS A 101 1.20 -10.94 -7.54
N GLU A 102 1.56 -10.16 -8.55
CA GLU A 102 1.74 -8.72 -8.40
C GLU A 102 1.26 -8.00 -9.66
N ASP A 103 0.45 -6.96 -9.47
CA ASP A 103 -0.14 -6.22 -10.58
C ASP A 103 -0.38 -4.75 -10.18
N TRP A 104 -0.62 -3.91 -11.18
CA TRP A 104 -0.81 -2.48 -10.98
C TRP A 104 -2.28 -2.17 -10.66
N ASN A 105 -2.48 -1.29 -9.68
CA ASN A 105 -3.72 -0.53 -9.60
C ASN A 105 -3.76 0.45 -10.77
N VAL A 106 -4.95 0.67 -11.32
CA VAL A 106 -5.19 1.58 -12.44
C VAL A 106 -6.36 2.49 -12.10
N TYR A 107 -6.12 3.79 -12.24
CA TYR A 107 -7.08 4.86 -12.00
C TYR A 107 -7.14 5.76 -13.23
N ILE A 108 -8.33 6.26 -13.54
CA ILE A 108 -8.52 7.38 -14.46
C ILE A 108 -8.63 8.64 -13.62
N VAL A 109 -7.76 9.63 -13.84
CA VAL A 109 -7.65 10.86 -13.05
C VAL A 109 -7.91 12.07 -13.95
N ASP A 110 -8.75 13.01 -13.48
CA ASP A 110 -9.21 14.19 -14.24
C ASP A 110 -9.77 13.85 -15.64
N GLU A 111 -10.27 12.62 -15.81
CA GLU A 111 -10.78 12.05 -17.08
C GLU A 111 -9.77 12.01 -18.24
N LYS A 112 -8.53 12.44 -18.00
CA LYS A 112 -7.50 12.66 -19.03
C LYS A 112 -6.25 11.81 -18.83
N TYR A 113 -6.03 11.31 -17.63
CA TYR A 113 -4.80 10.61 -17.29
C TYR A 113 -5.09 9.22 -16.74
N MET A 114 -4.32 8.25 -17.20
CA MET A 114 -4.22 6.94 -16.58
C MET A 114 -3.11 6.99 -15.56
N TYR A 115 -3.45 6.83 -14.28
CA TYR A 115 -2.51 6.73 -13.18
C TYR A 115 -2.41 5.27 -12.73
N GLU A 116 -1.22 4.73 -12.78
CA GLU A 116 -0.93 3.36 -12.35
C GLU A 116 -0.09 3.41 -11.08
N MET A 117 -0.47 2.62 -10.07
CA MET A 117 0.24 2.56 -8.78
C MET A 117 0.35 1.12 -8.32
N LYS A 118 1.49 0.74 -7.74
CA LYS A 118 1.60 -0.49 -6.98
C LYS A 118 2.47 -0.29 -5.74
N PRO A 119 2.18 -1.01 -4.64
CA PRO A 119 3.07 -1.05 -3.51
C PRO A 119 4.33 -1.85 -3.84
N TYR A 120 5.45 -1.41 -3.31
CA TYR A 120 6.71 -2.12 -3.22
C TYR A 120 6.94 -2.47 -1.75
N ILE A 121 7.00 -3.76 -1.43
CA ILE A 121 7.18 -4.22 -0.05
C ILE A 121 8.65 -4.07 0.33
N VAL A 122 8.91 -3.27 1.37
CA VAL A 122 10.25 -3.00 1.88
C VAL A 122 10.64 -4.00 2.96
N ALA A 123 9.72 -4.29 3.87
CA ALA A 123 9.91 -5.26 4.95
C ALA A 123 8.57 -5.77 5.48
N VAL A 124 8.58 -7.00 5.99
CA VAL A 124 7.42 -7.64 6.64
C VAL A 124 7.85 -8.08 8.03
N TYR A 125 7.08 -7.71 9.06
CA TYR A 125 7.32 -8.10 10.44
C TYR A 125 6.13 -8.89 10.97
N ARG A 126 6.37 -10.09 11.48
CA ARG A 126 5.39 -10.84 12.28
C ARG A 126 5.46 -10.41 13.74
N LEU A 127 4.30 -10.22 14.35
CA LEU A 127 4.17 -9.84 15.75
C LEU A 127 4.02 -11.11 16.60
N GLU A 128 5.09 -11.54 17.26
CA GLU A 128 5.14 -12.79 18.01
C GLU A 128 4.16 -12.80 19.19
N GLY A 129 3.30 -13.81 19.23
CA GLY A 129 2.26 -13.95 20.24
C GLY A 129 1.02 -13.08 20.02
N TYR A 130 0.93 -12.34 18.90
CA TYR A 130 -0.23 -11.53 18.54
C TYR A 130 -1.02 -12.19 17.41
N PHE A 131 -2.32 -12.41 17.67
CA PHE A 131 -3.26 -13.00 16.72
C PHE A 131 -4.50 -12.13 16.60
N ASP A 132 -5.06 -12.05 15.40
CA ASP A 132 -6.28 -11.30 15.14
C ASP A 132 -7.52 -11.99 15.72
N ILE A 133 -8.68 -11.34 15.56
CA ILE A 133 -9.96 -11.85 16.05
C ILE A 133 -10.37 -13.21 15.47
N SER A 134 -9.76 -13.60 14.34
CA SER A 134 -9.97 -14.89 13.66
C SER A 134 -8.83 -15.89 13.98
N GLY A 135 -7.93 -15.53 14.89
CA GLY A 135 -6.79 -16.33 15.34
C GLY A 135 -5.60 -16.34 14.38
N TYR A 136 -5.59 -15.55 13.31
CA TYR A 136 -4.45 -15.50 12.38
C TYR A 136 -3.31 -14.64 12.95
N PRO A 137 -2.05 -15.00 12.69
CA PRO A 137 -0.90 -14.18 13.09
C PRO A 137 -0.98 -12.78 12.47
N ILE A 138 -0.65 -11.76 13.28
CA ILE A 138 -0.63 -10.37 12.82
C ILE A 138 0.72 -10.02 12.21
N TYR A 139 0.69 -9.38 11.04
CA TYR A 139 1.87 -8.86 10.36
C TYR A 139 1.78 -7.34 10.22
N HIS A 140 2.93 -6.69 10.28
CA HIS A 140 3.12 -5.30 9.91
C HIS A 140 3.96 -5.23 8.64
N VAL A 141 3.48 -4.47 7.65
CA VAL A 141 4.13 -4.33 6.35
C VAL A 141 4.63 -2.90 6.20
N ARG A 142 5.94 -2.76 5.98
CA ARG A 142 6.52 -1.50 5.51
C ARG A 142 6.56 -1.52 4.00
N SER A 143 5.91 -0.56 3.36
CA SER A 143 5.84 -0.45 1.91
C SER A 143 6.10 0.99 1.43
N GLN A 144 6.52 1.11 0.18
CA GLN A 144 6.54 2.37 -0.57
C GLN A 144 5.63 2.21 -1.79
N ASN A 145 5.08 3.29 -2.34
CA ASN A 145 4.35 3.21 -3.59
C ASN A 145 5.22 3.63 -4.76
N ILE A 146 5.17 2.85 -5.83
CA ILE A 146 5.72 3.22 -7.12
C ILE A 146 4.53 3.57 -8.01
N SER A 147 4.64 4.68 -8.74
CA SER A 147 3.58 5.16 -9.61
C SER A 147 4.10 5.59 -10.97
N ARG A 148 3.23 5.53 -11.97
CA ARG A 148 3.46 6.11 -13.29
C ARG A 148 2.17 6.70 -13.85
N ILE A 149 2.29 7.72 -14.67
CA ILE A 149 1.18 8.43 -15.28
C ILE A 149 1.35 8.49 -16.80
N LYS A 150 0.23 8.39 -17.53
CA LYS A 150 0.18 8.55 -18.98
C LYS A 150 -1.09 9.32 -19.35
N LYS A 151 -1.03 10.08 -20.46
CA LYS A 151 -2.24 10.64 -21.08
C LYS A 151 -3.12 9.49 -21.58
N LEU A 152 -4.42 9.58 -21.36
CA LEU A 152 -5.39 8.71 -22.00
C LEU A 152 -5.33 8.94 -23.51
N LYS A 153 -5.15 7.87 -24.27
CA LYS A 153 -5.40 7.91 -25.69
C LYS A 153 -6.91 7.83 -25.86
N ILE A 154 -7.50 8.93 -26.31
CA ILE A 154 -8.85 8.93 -26.83
C ILE A 154 -8.68 8.70 -28.33
N ASP A 155 -9.16 7.56 -28.81
CA ASP A 155 -9.22 7.25 -30.24
C ASP A 155 -10.26 8.15 -30.94
#